data_AF-A0A950QVL4-F1
#
_entry.id   AF-A0A950QVL4-F1
#
_cell.length_a   1.000
_cell.length_b   1.000
_cell.length_c   1.000
_cell.angle_alpha   90.00
_cell.angle_beta   90.00
_cell.angle_gamma   90.00
#
_symmetry.space_group_name_H-M   'P 1'
#
loop_
_entity.id
_entity.type
_entity.pdbx_description
1 polymer ?
#
loop_
_entity_poly.entity_id
_entity_poly.type
_entity_poly.pdbx_seq_one_letter_code
_entity_poly.pdbx_strand_id
1 'polypeptide(L)'
;MTRANARRTHRPGSAPPVIRLSVRSPEQLFNSIDPSPFHERDLDEGAERFILNWARDVSRDAQLSLEITVENWDKLGELPVQIAEAVHDQFRRRSETISRELRELLRRGRISAAIGFAFLTATVTTGDLIGRSLGQSHANGIIQEGLQLLG
;
A
#
# COMPACT_ATOMS: atom_id res chain seq x y z
N MET A 1 -8.44 32.89 2.80
CA MET A 1 -7.30 33.51 2.07
C MET A 1 -6.05 33.10 2.86
N THR A 2 -5.02 32.40 2.39
CA THR A 2 -4.44 32.22 1.06
C THR A 2 -3.55 30.96 1.09
N ARG A 3 -3.50 30.28 -0.05
CA ARG A 3 -2.69 29.09 -0.38
C ARG A 3 -1.20 29.27 -0.08
N ALA A 4 -0.54 28.18 0.32
CA ALA A 4 0.84 27.88 -0.09
C ALA A 4 1.12 26.37 0.07
N ASN A 5 0.61 25.57 -0.86
CA ASN A 5 1.05 24.19 -1.05
C ASN A 5 2.43 24.23 -1.74
N ALA A 6 3.49 24.26 -0.95
CA ALA A 6 4.86 24.29 -1.45
C ALA A 6 5.35 22.86 -1.71
N ARG A 7 5.16 22.39 -2.95
CA ARG A 7 5.97 21.30 -3.50
C ARG A 7 7.44 21.68 -3.37
N ARG A 8 8.18 21.01 -2.49
CA ARG A 8 9.64 21.14 -2.40
C ARG A 8 10.28 19.84 -2.88
N THR A 9 10.93 19.95 -4.03
CA THR A 9 11.83 18.94 -4.60
C THR A 9 12.91 18.58 -3.59
N HIS A 10 12.99 17.30 -3.24
CA HIS A 10 13.92 16.75 -2.25
C HIS A 10 15.37 16.79 -2.80
N ARG A 11 16.27 17.49 -2.08
CA ARG A 11 17.72 17.44 -2.30
C ARG A 11 18.32 16.43 -1.31
N PRO A 12 19.11 15.43 -1.75
CA PRO A 12 19.79 14.52 -0.83
C PRO A 12 20.80 15.32 0.01
N GLY A 13 20.54 15.40 1.33
CA GLY A 13 21.33 16.19 2.29
C GLY A 13 20.56 17.23 3.09
N SER A 14 19.28 17.50 2.79
CA SER A 14 18.42 18.35 3.62
C SER A 14 17.73 17.55 4.73
N ALA A 15 17.51 18.19 5.88
CA ALA A 15 16.80 17.68 7.06
C ALA A 15 15.58 16.79 6.72
N PRO A 16 15.28 15.77 7.57
CA PRO A 16 14.21 14.83 7.31
C PRO A 16 12.90 15.57 6.97
N PRO A 17 12.14 15.10 5.98
CA PRO A 17 10.83 15.67 5.65
C PRO A 17 9.97 15.76 6.92
N VAL A 18 9.57 17.00 7.28
CA VAL A 18 8.78 17.29 8.49
C VAL A 18 7.29 17.44 8.16
N ILE A 19 6.47 16.55 8.73
CA ILE A 19 5.00 16.69 8.80
C ILE A 19 4.70 17.67 9.92
N ARG A 20 4.05 18.80 9.62
CA ARG A 20 3.59 19.74 10.64
C ARG A 20 2.10 19.60 10.85
N LEU A 21 1.71 19.31 12.08
CA LEU A 21 0.32 19.20 12.52
C LEU A 21 0.09 20.24 13.62
N SER A 22 -0.92 21.09 13.44
CA SER A 22 -1.32 22.07 14.44
C SER A 22 -2.70 21.68 14.99
N VAL A 23 -2.79 21.46 16.30
CA VAL A 23 -4.03 21.10 17.00
C VAL A 23 -4.28 22.08 18.14
N ARG A 24 -5.56 22.32 18.48
CA ARG A 24 -5.92 23.28 19.53
C ARG A 24 -5.71 22.71 20.94
N SER A 25 -5.88 21.40 21.10
CA SER A 25 -5.70 20.65 22.34
C SER A 25 -5.16 19.25 22.00
N PRO A 26 -4.34 18.62 22.87
CA PRO A 26 -3.87 17.25 22.68
C PRO A 26 -5.03 16.25 22.51
N GLU A 27 -6.17 16.51 23.16
CA GLU A 27 -7.37 15.67 23.06
C GLU A 27 -7.94 15.56 21.63
N GLN A 28 -7.69 16.55 20.77
CA GLN A 28 -8.13 16.51 19.37
C GLN A 28 -7.28 15.58 18.50
N LEU A 29 -6.08 15.22 18.96
CA LEU A 29 -5.23 14.25 18.27
C LEU A 29 -5.73 12.82 18.47
N PHE A 30 -6.51 12.61 19.53
CA PHE A 30 -6.97 11.31 19.97
C PHE A 30 -8.48 11.16 19.76
N ASN A 31 -8.93 9.92 19.60
CA ASN A 31 -10.34 9.64 19.48
C ASN A 31 -11.09 10.02 20.77
N SER A 32 -12.14 10.85 20.64
CA SER A 32 -12.93 11.35 21.76
C SER A 32 -13.90 10.31 22.36
N ILE A 33 -13.98 9.11 21.76
CA ILE A 33 -14.88 8.02 22.17
C ILE A 33 -14.21 7.08 23.20
N ASP A 34 -12.89 7.17 23.41
CA ASP A 34 -12.19 6.30 24.36
C ASP A 34 -11.89 7.02 25.69
N PRO A 35 -12.57 6.67 26.79
CA PRO A 35 -12.34 7.26 28.12
C PRO A 35 -11.08 6.70 28.83
N SER A 36 -10.19 5.99 28.13
CA SER A 36 -8.98 5.43 28.75
C SER A 36 -8.11 6.53 29.38
N PRO A 37 -7.92 6.52 30.72
CA PRO A 37 -7.35 7.65 31.44
C PRO A 37 -5.86 7.79 31.21
N PHE A 38 -5.13 6.73 30.83
CA PHE A 38 -3.72 6.77 30.41
C PHE A 38 -3.33 5.49 29.63
N HIS A 39 -2.43 5.66 28.65
CA HIS A 39 -1.55 4.69 27.96
C HIS A 39 -1.94 4.08 26.59
N GLU A 40 -3.19 4.09 26.13
CA GLU A 40 -3.52 3.57 24.78
C GLU A 40 -4.58 4.44 24.09
N ARG A 41 -4.28 5.72 23.87
CA ARG A 41 -5.18 6.58 23.09
C ARG A 41 -4.87 6.42 21.61
N ASP A 42 -5.86 5.94 20.85
CA ASP A 42 -5.76 5.87 19.41
C ASP A 42 -5.84 7.27 18.80
N LEU A 43 -4.99 7.50 17.78
CA LEU A 43 -5.07 8.69 16.93
C LEU A 43 -6.48 8.81 16.34
N ASP A 44 -7.01 10.03 16.33
CA ASP A 44 -8.22 10.35 15.57
C ASP A 44 -8.04 9.97 14.09
N GLU A 45 -9.08 9.41 13.48
CA GLU A 45 -9.02 8.95 12.09
C GLU A 45 -8.64 10.07 11.11
N GLY A 46 -9.04 11.32 11.41
CA GLY A 46 -8.68 12.51 10.63
C GLY A 46 -7.20 12.84 10.74
N ALA A 47 -6.62 12.78 11.94
CA ALA A 47 -5.20 12.98 12.17
C ALA A 47 -4.37 11.88 11.47
N GLU A 48 -4.77 10.62 11.60
CA GLU A 48 -4.13 9.50 10.93
C GLU A 48 -4.16 9.68 9.41
N ARG A 49 -5.33 10.02 8.85
CA ARG A 49 -5.50 10.23 7.41
C ARG A 49 -4.62 11.37 6.89
N PHE A 50 -4.49 12.45 7.64
CA PHE A 50 -3.65 13.57 7.29
C PHE A 50 -2.17 13.16 7.23
N ILE A 51 -1.68 12.48 8.27
CA ILE A 51 -0.30 11.97 8.33
C ILE A 51 -0.04 11.02 7.17
N LEU A 52 -0.94 10.08 6.90
CA LEU A 52 -0.82 9.12 5.81
C LEU A 52 -0.82 9.78 4.43
N ASN A 53 -1.69 10.77 4.22
CA ASN A 53 -1.74 11.48 2.94
C ASN A 53 -0.45 12.25 2.68
N TRP A 54 0.15 12.85 3.70
CA TRP A 54 1.44 13.52 3.55
C TRP A 54 2.58 12.53 3.32
N ALA A 55 2.62 11.45 4.10
CA ALA A 55 3.66 10.42 3.99
C ALA A 55 3.69 9.74 2.61
N ARG A 56 2.55 9.69 1.90
CA ARG A 56 2.47 9.16 0.52
C ARG A 56 3.26 9.97 -0.50
N ASP A 57 3.45 11.27 -0.26
CA ASP A 57 4.16 12.17 -1.16
C ASP A 57 5.69 12.15 -0.92
N VAL A 58 6.15 11.38 0.07
CA VAL A 58 7.55 11.28 0.47
C VAL A 58 8.14 9.94 0.00
N SER A 59 9.45 9.91 -0.24
CA SER A 59 10.16 8.66 -0.55
C SER A 59 9.94 7.62 0.55
N ARG A 60 9.75 6.36 0.15
CA ARG A 60 9.49 5.24 1.08
C ARG A 60 10.63 5.02 2.09
N ASP A 61 11.84 5.37 1.72
CA ASP A 61 13.05 5.18 2.54
C ASP A 61 13.45 6.43 3.33
N ALA A 62 12.67 7.52 3.25
CA ALA A 62 12.99 8.74 3.96
C ALA A 62 12.59 8.63 5.44
N GLN A 63 13.48 9.06 6.33
CA GLN A 63 13.15 9.26 7.73
C GLN A 63 12.16 10.44 7.83
N LEU A 64 10.94 10.17 8.29
CA LEU A 64 9.91 11.18 8.52
C LEU A 64 10.07 11.78 9.92
N SER A 65 9.82 13.09 10.05
CA SER A 65 9.69 13.73 11.37
C SER A 65 8.30 14.33 11.50
N LEU A 66 7.64 14.12 12.63
CA LEU A 66 6.32 14.67 12.93
C LEU A 66 6.47 15.77 13.99
N GLU A 67 6.19 17.01 13.60
CA GLU A 67 6.15 18.16 14.49
C GLU A 67 4.70 18.51 14.81
N ILE A 68 4.34 18.38 16.08
CA ILE A 68 2.99 18.65 16.58
C ILE A 68 3.04 19.95 17.37
N THR A 69 2.36 20.98 16.88
CA THR A 69 2.16 22.23 17.60
C THR A 69 0.79 22.19 18.29
N VAL A 70 0.78 22.39 19.60
CA VAL A 70 -0.45 22.42 20.40
C VAL A 70 -0.65 23.83 20.94
N GLU A 71 -1.78 24.46 20.61
CA GLU A 71 -2.07 25.84 21.04
C GLU A 71 -2.35 25.93 22.55
N ASN A 72 -3.18 25.02 23.08
CA ASN A 72 -3.50 24.96 24.51
C ASN A 72 -2.86 23.72 25.13
N TRP A 73 -1.56 23.78 25.38
CA TRP A 73 -0.86 22.73 26.12
C TRP A 73 -1.14 22.86 27.61
N ASP A 74 -2.09 22.08 28.13
CA ASP A 74 -2.30 22.02 29.57
C ASP A 74 -1.17 21.22 30.20
N LYS A 75 -0.31 21.90 30.97
CA LYS A 75 0.95 21.34 31.51
C LYS A 75 0.73 20.19 32.50
N LEU A 76 -0.51 19.91 32.91
CA LEU A 76 -0.87 18.95 33.94
C LEU A 76 -1.28 17.55 33.43
N GLY A 77 -1.51 17.34 32.14
CA GLY A 77 -2.18 16.12 31.64
C GLY A 77 -1.29 15.05 31.02
N GLU A 78 -0.55 15.37 29.96
CA GLU A 78 0.11 14.38 29.11
C GLU A 78 1.58 14.77 28.81
N LEU A 79 2.50 13.80 28.87
CA LEU A 79 3.91 14.03 28.52
C LEU A 79 4.10 13.93 27.00
N PRO A 80 4.93 14.79 26.36
CA PRO A 80 5.22 14.70 24.92
C PRO A 80 5.72 13.33 24.47
N VAL A 81 6.41 12.60 25.37
CA VAL A 81 6.90 11.23 25.15
C VAL A 81 5.75 10.25 24.97
N GLN A 82 4.67 10.36 25.76
CA GLN A 82 3.52 9.46 25.66
C GLN A 82 2.77 9.66 24.34
N ILE A 83 2.64 10.91 23.87
CA ILE A 83 2.05 11.21 22.56
C ILE A 83 2.89 10.60 21.44
N ALA A 84 4.22 10.75 21.52
CA ALA A 84 5.11 10.14 20.55
C ALA A 84 4.97 8.61 20.56
N GLU A 85 4.98 7.96 21.72
CA GLU A 85 4.82 6.51 21.83
C GLU A 85 3.49 6.02 21.26
N ALA A 86 2.37 6.69 21.57
CA ALA A 86 1.06 6.34 21.04
C ALA A 86 1.01 6.43 19.51
N VAL A 87 1.59 7.49 18.92
CA VAL A 87 1.70 7.65 17.47
C VAL A 87 2.52 6.51 16.86
N HIS A 88 3.70 6.21 17.41
CA HIS A 88 4.57 5.14 16.91
C HIS A 88 3.88 3.77 16.99
N ASP A 89 3.21 3.50 18.11
CA ASP A 89 2.55 2.22 18.34
C ASP A 89 1.36 2.01 17.40
N GLN A 90 0.56 3.05 17.17
CA GLN A 90 -0.56 2.99 16.23
C GLN A 90 -0.10 2.69 14.80
N PHE A 91 0.94 3.40 14.31
CA PHE A 91 1.46 3.15 12.97
C PHE A 91 2.19 1.80 12.86
N ARG A 92 2.87 1.35 13.93
CA ARG A 92 3.45 -0.01 14.00
C ARG A 92 2.36 -1.06 13.85
N ARG A 93 1.34 -1.04 14.71
CA ARG A 93 0.18 -1.96 14.64
C ARG A 93 -0.44 -1.95 13.26
N ARG A 94 -0.72 -0.77 12.70
CA ARG A 94 -1.32 -0.64 11.37
C ARG A 94 -0.45 -1.22 10.26
N SER A 95 0.87 -0.96 10.30
CA SER A 95 1.80 -1.51 9.31
C SER A 95 1.84 -3.03 9.32
N GLU A 96 1.76 -3.65 10.50
CA GLU A 96 1.75 -5.10 10.66
C GLU A 96 0.46 -5.69 10.10
N THR A 97 -0.68 -5.11 10.42
CA THR A 97 -2.00 -5.57 9.94
C THR A 97 -2.06 -5.52 8.41
N ILE A 98 -1.74 -4.37 7.81
CA ILE A 98 -1.75 -4.20 6.34
C ILE A 98 -0.75 -5.17 5.69
N SER A 99 0.43 -5.37 6.28
CA SER A 99 1.42 -6.30 5.74
C SER A 99 0.94 -7.76 5.80
N ARG A 100 0.23 -8.15 6.87
CA ARG A 100 -0.35 -9.49 6.99
C ARG A 100 -1.43 -9.70 5.93
N GLU A 101 -2.32 -8.73 5.74
CA GLU A 101 -3.38 -8.76 4.71
C GLU A 101 -2.80 -8.84 3.29
N LEU A 102 -1.81 -8.01 2.97
CA LEU A 102 -1.15 -8.03 1.67
C LEU A 102 -0.50 -9.38 1.38
N ARG A 103 0.19 -9.96 2.38
CA ARG A 103 0.80 -11.30 2.23
C ARG A 103 -0.24 -12.37 1.94
N GLU A 104 -1.40 -12.30 2.59
CA GLU A 104 -2.50 -13.25 2.35
C GLU A 104 -3.11 -13.08 0.96
N LEU A 105 -3.33 -11.83 0.50
CA LEU A 105 -3.79 -11.55 -0.87
C LEU A 105 -2.80 -12.07 -1.92
N LEU A 106 -1.50 -11.80 -1.74
CA LEU A 106 -0.45 -12.28 -2.65
C LEU A 106 -0.36 -13.80 -2.64
N ARG A 107 -0.51 -14.45 -1.48
CA ARG A 107 -0.52 -15.91 -1.38
C ARG A 107 -1.68 -16.51 -2.17
N ARG A 108 -2.88 -15.94 -2.07
CA ARG A 108 -4.04 -16.35 -2.87
C ARG A 108 -3.81 -16.11 -4.37
N GLY A 109 -3.28 -14.94 -4.71
CA GLY A 109 -2.92 -14.61 -6.09
C GLY A 109 -1.91 -15.60 -6.70
N ARG A 110 -0.91 -16.04 -5.94
CA ARG A 110 0.06 -17.07 -6.38
C ARG A 110 -0.60 -18.42 -6.64
N ILE A 111 -1.57 -18.82 -5.83
CA ILE A 111 -2.34 -20.06 -6.05
C ILE A 111 -3.15 -19.94 -7.36
N SER A 112 -3.86 -18.83 -7.55
CA SER A 112 -4.62 -18.58 -8.79
C SER A 112 -3.72 -18.55 -10.02
N ALA A 113 -2.55 -17.92 -9.94
CA ALA A 113 -1.56 -17.90 -11.01
C ALA A 113 -1.04 -19.31 -11.34
N ALA A 114 -0.78 -20.15 -10.32
CA ALA A 114 -0.34 -21.53 -10.53
C ALA A 114 -1.41 -22.38 -11.23
N ILE A 115 -2.69 -22.24 -10.84
CA ILE A 115 -3.81 -22.92 -11.50
C ILE A 115 -3.93 -22.49 -12.96
N GLY A 116 -3.89 -21.17 -13.23
CA GLY A 116 -3.95 -20.64 -14.59
C GLY A 116 -2.77 -21.10 -15.45
N PHE A 117 -1.56 -21.12 -14.90
CA PHE A 117 -0.37 -21.60 -15.59
C PHE A 117 -0.43 -23.10 -15.89
N ALA A 118 -0.91 -23.91 -14.94
CA ALA A 118 -1.10 -25.34 -15.14
C ALA A 118 -2.13 -25.63 -16.24
N PHE A 119 -3.26 -24.91 -16.22
CA PHE A 119 -4.29 -25.02 -17.25
C PHE A 119 -3.75 -24.63 -18.63
N LEU A 120 -3.09 -23.46 -18.74
CA LEU A 120 -2.48 -22.99 -19.99
C LEU A 120 -1.50 -24.03 -20.54
N THR A 121 -0.61 -24.55 -19.68
CA THR A 121 0.37 -25.57 -20.08
C THR A 121 -0.34 -26.82 -20.58
N ALA A 122 -1.37 -27.30 -19.90
CA ALA A 122 -2.14 -28.48 -20.31
C ALA A 122 -2.87 -28.26 -21.65
N THR A 123 -3.47 -27.10 -21.88
CA THR A 123 -4.15 -26.80 -23.14
C THR A 123 -3.16 -26.73 -24.31
N VAL A 124 -2.03 -26.05 -24.12
CA VAL A 124 -0.98 -25.95 -25.15
C VAL A 124 -0.39 -27.33 -25.47
N THR A 125 -0.03 -28.13 -24.46
CA THR A 125 0.53 -29.47 -24.70
C THR A 125 -0.48 -30.41 -25.36
N THR A 126 -1.76 -30.32 -24.99
CA THR A 126 -2.82 -31.10 -25.64
C THR A 126 -2.97 -30.70 -27.11
N GLY A 127 -2.97 -29.40 -27.42
CA GLY A 127 -3.00 -28.89 -28.79
C GLY A 127 -1.80 -29.36 -29.61
N ASP A 128 -0.59 -29.29 -29.04
CA ASP A 128 0.63 -29.76 -29.69
C ASP A 128 0.62 -31.26 -29.95
N LEU A 129 0.11 -32.07 -29.01
CA LEU A 129 0.01 -33.53 -29.17
C LEU A 129 -0.97 -33.92 -30.27
N ILE A 130 -2.14 -33.26 -30.32
CA ILE A 130 -3.13 -33.45 -31.39
C ILE A 130 -2.55 -33.00 -32.74
N GLY A 131 -1.87 -31.86 -32.77
CA GLY A 131 -1.20 -31.34 -33.97
C GLY A 131 -0.08 -32.25 -34.48
N ARG A 132 0.72 -32.85 -33.60
CA ARG A 132 1.76 -33.83 -33.97
C ARG A 132 1.18 -35.16 -34.45
N SER A 133 0.09 -35.63 -33.82
CA SER A 133 -0.64 -36.84 -34.22
C SER A 133 -1.27 -36.69 -35.62
N LEU A 134 -1.89 -35.55 -35.90
CA LEU A 134 -2.50 -35.23 -37.21
C LEU A 134 -1.45 -34.78 -38.25
N GLY A 135 -0.32 -34.24 -37.80
CA GLY A 135 0.75 -33.66 -38.60
C GLY A 135 1.65 -34.67 -39.31
N GLN A 136 1.58 -35.97 -39.00
CA GLN A 136 2.29 -36.98 -39.78
C GLN A 136 1.58 -37.37 -41.10
N SER A 137 0.28 -37.06 -41.29
CA SER A 137 -0.42 -37.46 -42.52
C SER A 137 -1.13 -36.36 -43.31
N HIS A 138 -1.57 -35.22 -42.75
CA HIS A 138 -2.43 -34.29 -43.52
C HIS A 138 -2.20 -32.78 -43.36
N ALA A 139 -1.29 -32.33 -42.50
CA ALA A 139 -1.06 -30.89 -42.30
C ALA A 139 -0.50 -30.16 -43.55
N ASN A 140 0.31 -30.85 -44.38
CA ASN A 140 0.77 -30.28 -45.66
C ASN A 140 -0.33 -30.28 -46.74
N GLY A 141 -1.30 -31.19 -46.68
CA GLY A 141 -2.35 -31.30 -47.70
C GLY A 141 -3.41 -30.19 -47.59
N ILE A 142 -3.85 -29.86 -46.36
CA ILE A 142 -4.98 -28.95 -46.16
C ILE A 142 -4.59 -27.48 -46.45
N ILE A 143 -3.36 -27.07 -46.13
CA ILE A 143 -2.89 -25.72 -46.49
C ILE A 143 -2.72 -25.59 -48.01
N GLN A 144 -2.33 -26.68 -48.69
CA GLN A 144 -2.20 -26.70 -50.14
C GLN A 144 -3.57 -26.73 -50.85
N GLU A 145 -4.54 -27.48 -50.33
CA GLU A 145 -5.90 -27.54 -50.89
C GLU A 145 -6.67 -26.22 -50.70
N GLY A 146 -6.51 -25.53 -49.57
CA GLY A 146 -7.11 -24.20 -49.35
C GLY A 146 -6.55 -23.14 -50.29
N LEU A 147 -5.26 -23.21 -50.65
CA LEU A 147 -4.63 -22.30 -51.61
C LEU A 147 -5.08 -22.58 -53.05
N GLN A 148 -5.47 -23.82 -53.37
CA GLN A 148 -5.97 -24.22 -54.69
C GLN A 148 -7.43 -23.83 -54.95
N LEU A 149 -8.22 -23.59 -53.90
CA LEU A 149 -9.60 -23.08 -54.02
C LEU A 149 -9.68 -21.56 -54.17
N LEU A 150 -8.59 -20.85 -53.89
CA LEU A 150 -8.48 -19.38 -54.00
C LEU A 150 -7.63 -18.91 -55.19
N GLY A 151 -7.08 -19.84 -55.98
CA GLY A 151 -6.30 -19.57 -57.20
C GLY A 151 -7.10 -19.81 -58.47
#